data_AF-A0A2G6HLS1-F1
#
_entry.id   AF-A0A2G6HLS1-F1
#
_cell.length_a   1.000
_cell.length_b   1.000
_cell.length_c   1.000
_cell.angle_alpha   90.00
_cell.angle_beta   90.00
_cell.angle_gamma   90.00
#
_symmetry.space_group_name_H-M   'P 1'
#
loop_
_entity.id
_entity.type
_entity.pdbx_description
1 polymer ?
#
loop_
_entity_poly.entity_id
_entity_poly.type
_entity_poly.pdbx_seq_one_letter_code
_entity_poly.pdbx_strand_id
1 'polypeptide(L)' 'MNKLQKLYDRITQRVNINLRDLDFDVEQYYTGLIQPEKMAKFYAFYGISTGHPLSLVFRNSGLAGSYFLGKCKV' A
#
# COMPACT_ATOMS: atom_id res chain seq x y z
N MET A 1 -14.32 12.01 1.36
CA MET A 1 -13.24 11.03 1.60
C MET A 1 -12.12 11.19 0.58
N ASN A 2 -10.88 11.34 1.06
CA ASN A 2 -9.65 11.34 0.26
C ASN A 2 -9.52 10.01 -0.51
N LYS A 3 -8.93 10.04 -1.73
CA LYS A 3 -8.63 8.83 -2.53
C LYS A 3 -7.81 7.79 -1.75
N LEU A 4 -6.90 8.23 -0.88
CA LEU A 4 -6.09 7.34 -0.05
C LEU A 4 -6.93 6.60 0.99
N GLN A 5 -7.88 7.28 1.64
CA GLN A 5 -8.81 6.61 2.57
C GLN A 5 -9.63 5.54 1.84
N LYS A 6 -10.22 5.92 0.69
CA LYS A 6 -10.98 4.98 -0.16
C LYS A 6 -10.16 3.78 -0.61
N LEU A 7 -8.85 3.94 -0.81
CA LEU A 7 -7.95 2.84 -1.15
C LEU A 7 -7.87 1.85 0.02
N TYR A 8 -7.61 2.35 1.23
CA TYR A 8 -7.52 1.51 2.42
C TYR A 8 -8.82 0.78 2.74
N ASP A 9 -9.95 1.48 2.70
CA ASP A 9 -11.26 0.86 2.97
C ASP A 9 -11.54 -0.30 1.99
N ARG A 10 -11.16 -0.14 0.71
CA ARG A 10 -11.29 -1.21 -0.30
C ARG A 10 -10.34 -2.37 -0.07
N ILE A 11 -9.12 -2.10 0.41
CA ILE A 11 -8.17 -3.16 0.79
C ILE A 11 -8.77 -3.96 1.94
N THR A 12 -9.20 -3.30 3.02
CA THR A 12 -9.81 -3.94 4.18
C THR A 12 -11.01 -4.78 3.81
N GLN A 13 -11.95 -4.20 3.04
CA GLN A 13 -13.14 -4.91 2.60
C GLN A 13 -12.76 -6.21 1.87
N ARG A 14 -11.76 -6.16 0.97
CA ARG A 14 -11.31 -7.35 0.24
C ARG A 14 -10.66 -8.37 1.16
N VAL A 15 -9.81 -7.95 2.10
CA VAL A 15 -9.15 -8.90 3.01
C VAL A 15 -10.18 -9.55 3.95
N ASN A 16 -11.06 -8.77 4.57
CA ASN A 16 -12.13 -9.30 5.45
C ASN A 16 -13.06 -10.27 4.69
N ILE A 17 -13.43 -9.99 3.43
CA ILE A 17 -14.20 -10.94 2.61
C ILE A 17 -13.46 -12.27 2.44
N ASN A 18 -12.13 -12.24 2.23
CA ASN A 18 -11.35 -13.47 2.03
C ASN A 18 -11.08 -14.23 3.34
N LEU A 19 -11.10 -13.54 4.49
CA LEU A 19 -10.87 -14.13 5.81
C LEU A 19 -12.15 -14.37 6.62
N ARG A 20 -13.33 -14.16 6.04
CA ARG A 20 -14.63 -14.24 6.74
C ARG A 20 -14.87 -15.55 7.49
N ASP A 21 -14.37 -16.67 6.95
CA ASP A 21 -14.58 -18.01 7.56
C ASP A 21 -13.62 -18.27 8.74
N LEU A 22 -12.65 -17.38 8.95
CA LEU A 22 -11.68 -17.42 10.05
C LEU A 22 -12.05 -16.50 11.22
N ASP A 23 -13.23 -15.85 11.16
CA ASP A 23 -13.67 -14.84 12.14
C ASP A 23 -12.60 -13.77 12.43
N PHE A 24 -11.91 -13.34 11.38
CA PHE A 24 -10.78 -12.41 11.48
C PHE A 24 -11.15 -11.04 10.92
N ASP A 25 -11.09 -10.01 11.77
CA ASP A 25 -11.30 -8.61 11.37
C ASP A 25 -9.97 -7.85 11.28
N VAL A 26 -9.57 -7.53 10.05
CA VAL A 26 -8.33 -6.81 9.72
C VAL A 26 -8.37 -5.37 10.22
N GLU A 27 -9.56 -4.76 10.34
CA GLU A 27 -9.71 -3.36 10.76
C GLU A 27 -9.12 -3.12 12.15
N GLN A 28 -9.19 -4.11 13.03
CA GLN A 28 -8.63 -4.06 14.39
C GLN A 28 -7.11 -3.87 14.42
N TYR A 29 -6.41 -4.23 13.34
CA TYR A 29 -4.94 -4.21 13.28
C TYR A 29 -4.34 -2.94 12.69
N TYR A 30 -5.14 -2.11 12.00
CA TYR A 30 -4.62 -0.89 11.38
C TYR A 30 -5.40 0.37 11.76
N THR A 31 -6.55 0.25 12.45
CA THR A 31 -7.31 1.41 12.91
C THR A 31 -6.44 2.36 13.73
N GLY A 32 -6.43 3.64 13.36
CA GLY A 32 -5.59 4.67 13.99
C GLY A 32 -4.13 4.72 13.50
N LEU A 33 -3.63 3.69 12.82
CA LEU A 33 -2.29 3.69 12.22
C LEU A 33 -2.24 4.46 10.90
N ILE A 34 -3.33 4.39 10.14
CA ILE A 34 -3.42 5.04 8.83
C ILE A 34 -3.76 6.51 9.02
N GLN A 35 -2.77 7.37 8.80
CA GLN A 35 -2.89 8.82 8.90
C GLN A 35 -2.61 9.44 7.52
N PRO A 36 -3.64 9.65 6.67
CA PRO A 36 -3.46 10.09 5.28
C PRO A 36 -2.60 11.34 5.13
N GLU A 37 -2.73 12.29 6.06
CA GLU A 37 -1.98 13.54 6.08
C GLU A 37 -0.48 13.32 6.35
N LYS A 38 -0.14 12.30 7.14
CA LYS A 38 1.27 11.92 7.36
C LYS A 38 1.84 11.23 6.13
N MET A 39 1.06 10.43 5.41
CA MET A 39 1.50 9.71 4.22
C MET A 39 2.00 10.66 3.11
N ALA A 40 1.42 11.86 3.02
CA ALA A 40 1.85 12.88 2.06
C ALA A 40 3.23 13.51 2.38
N LYS A 41 3.79 13.27 3.58
CA LYS A 41 5.06 13.85 4.02
C LYS A 41 6.28 13.00 3.70
N PHE A 42 6.08 11.78 3.20
CA PHE A 42 7.17 10.85 2.92
C PHE A 42 7.39 10.67 1.42
N TYR A 43 8.65 10.58 1.03
CA TYR A 43 9.03 10.11 -0.29
C TYR A 43 8.87 8.59 -0.40
N ALA A 44 8.94 8.11 -1.64
CA ALA A 44 9.17 6.71 -1.96
C ALA A 44 10.47 6.62 -2.77
N PHE A 45 11.14 5.49 -2.70
CA PHE A 45 12.45 5.28 -3.32
C PHE A 45 12.42 4.05 -4.20
N TYR A 46 13.14 4.10 -5.31
CA TYR A 46 13.36 2.91 -6.14
C TYR A 46 14.82 2.81 -6.56
N GLY A 47 15.35 1.59 -6.53
CA GLY A 47 16.72 1.28 -6.92
C GLY A 47 16.85 1.15 -8.44
N ILE A 48 17.86 1.81 -8.99
CA ILE A 48 18.28 1.68 -10.38
C ILE A 48 19.69 1.08 -10.39
N SER A 49 19.93 0.13 -11.28
CA SER A 49 21.25 -0.46 -11.51
C SER A 49 21.47 -0.64 -13.01
N THR A 50 22.71 -0.49 -13.46
CA THR A 50 23.10 -0.79 -14.85
C THR A 50 23.11 -2.30 -15.15
N GLY A 51 23.15 -3.14 -14.11
CA GLY A 51 23.17 -4.60 -14.24
C GLY A 51 21.78 -5.25 -14.39
N HIS A 52 20.69 -4.51 -14.16
CA HIS A 52 19.32 -5.04 -14.18
C HIS A 52 18.34 -4.06 -14.84
N PRO A 53 17.55 -4.50 -15.84
CA PRO A 53 16.54 -3.65 -16.46
C PRO A 53 15.50 -3.12 -15.46
N LEU A 54 15.20 -1.82 -15.53
CA LEU A 54 14.19 -1.18 -14.69
C LEU A 54 12.78 -1.66 -15.09
N SER A 55 11.99 -2.12 -14.12
CA SER A 55 10.60 -2.52 -14.33
C SER A 55 9.75 -2.18 -13.12
N LEU A 56 9.11 -1.01 -13.15
CA LEU A 56 8.26 -0.52 -12.06
C LEU A 56 6.92 -0.07 -12.62
N VAL A 57 5.84 -0.58 -12.03
CA VAL A 57 4.47 -0.18 -12.35
C VAL A 57 3.75 0.13 -11.05
N PHE A 58 3.49 1.41 -10.80
CA PHE A 58 2.72 1.87 -9.63
C PHE A 58 1.39 2.45 -10.10
N ARG A 59 0.26 1.86 -9.69
CA ARG A 59 -1.07 2.30 -10.13
C ARG A 59 -2.08 2.29 -9.00
N ASN A 60 -2.62 3.47 -8.69
CA ASN A 60 -3.67 3.68 -7.68
C ASN A 60 -3.24 3.23 -6.27
N SER A 61 -1.97 3.48 -5.90
CA SER A 61 -1.34 2.96 -4.67
C SER A 61 -0.76 4.10 -3.81
N GLY A 62 -0.64 3.86 -2.50
CA GLY A 62 0.13 4.71 -1.58
C GLY A 62 1.51 4.10 -1.32
N LEU A 63 2.58 4.88 -1.49
CA LEU A 63 3.97 4.38 -1.44
C LEU A 63 4.83 5.04 -0.35
N ALA A 64 4.19 5.74 0.59
CA ALA A 64 4.86 6.57 1.59
C ALA A 64 5.93 5.78 2.37
N GLY A 65 7.18 6.24 2.33
CA GLY A 65 8.31 5.68 3.07
C GLY A 65 8.87 4.35 2.51
N SER A 66 8.38 3.89 1.37
CA SER A 66 8.72 2.57 0.82
C SER A 66 9.97 2.60 -0.06
N TYR A 67 10.68 1.46 -0.12
CA TYR A 67 11.83 1.23 -0.99
C TYR A 67 11.55 0.05 -1.93
N PHE A 68 11.68 0.27 -3.23
CA PHE A 68 11.45 -0.74 -4.27
C PHE A 68 12.75 -1.09 -4.99
N LEU A 69 12.99 -2.37 -5.26
CA LEU A 69 14.16 -2.83 -6.01
C LEU A 69 13.77 -3.97 -6.95
N GLY A 70 14.31 -3.95 -8.17
CA GLY A 70 14.03 -4.99 -9.16
C GLY A 70 12.72 -4.76 -9.91
N LYS A 71 11.94 -5.83 -10.12
CA LYS A 71 10.68 -5.79 -10.87
C LYS A 71 9.49 -5.69 -9.91
N CYS A 72 8.82 -4.53 -9.87
CA CYS A 72 7.72 -4.29 -8.93
C CYS A 72 6.44 -3.86 -9.66
N LYS A 73 5.31 -4.42 -9.25
CA LYS A 73 3.97 -3.95 -9.61
C LYS A 73 3.17 -3.74 -8.33
N VAL A 74 2.82 -2.48 -8.06
CA VAL A 74 2.12 -2.02 -6.85
C VAL A 74 0.86 -1.28 -7.25
#